data_AF-A0A3S2NWK9-F1
#
_entry.id   AF-A0A3S2NWK9-F1
#
_cell.length_a   1.000
_cell.length_b   1.000
_cell.length_c   1.000
_cell.angle_alpha   90.00
_cell.angle_beta   90.00
_cell.angle_gamma   90.00
#
_symmetry.space_group_name_H-M   'P 1'
#
loop_
_entity.id
_entity.type
_entity.pdbx_description
1 polymer ?
#
loop_
_entity_poly.entity_id
_entity_poly.type
_entity_poly.pdbx_seq_one_letter_code
_entity_poly.pdbx_strand_id
1 'polypeptide(L)'
;MHYPLFRESDAGCTGEDAAPPEERHLLFREKYDVLSKEASQRLLQWFKPRLILSGHTHSGCEVLHDNKYPEISVPSFSWRNRNNPSFILASVSPRSYTLSKCFLPEESTVISVYCSAGAFLLLLFLTHCLCMKGLCSLCLLGKHKSL
;
A
#
# COMPACT_ATOMS: atom_id res chain seq x y z
N MET A 1 -13.05 -12.48 5.53
CA MET A 1 -12.13 -12.54 6.68
C MET A 1 -11.07 -13.58 6.32
N HIS A 2 -9.81 -13.16 6.23
CA HIS A 2 -8.70 -14.02 5.82
C HIS A 2 -7.82 -14.25 7.06
N TYR A 3 -7.37 -15.49 7.28
CA TYR A 3 -6.42 -15.83 8.34
C TYR A 3 -5.27 -16.65 7.74
N PRO A 4 -4.01 -16.32 8.07
CA PRO A 4 -2.85 -17.11 7.68
C PRO A 4 -2.81 -18.45 8.42
N LEU A 5 -1.97 -19.37 7.93
CA LEU A 5 -1.64 -20.56 8.71
C LEU A 5 -0.89 -20.18 9.99
N PHE A 6 -0.85 -21.12 10.93
CA PHE A 6 -0.17 -20.95 12.21
C PHE A 6 1.28 -20.50 12.02
N ARG A 7 1.61 -19.37 12.64
CA ARG A 7 2.97 -18.85 12.85
C ARG A 7 2.97 -18.01 14.13
N GLU A 8 4.11 -17.92 14.80
CA GLU A 8 4.20 -17.22 16.10
C GLU A 8 4.09 -15.69 15.95
N SER A 9 4.61 -15.14 14.87
CA SER A 9 4.58 -13.71 14.55
C SER A 9 4.93 -13.49 13.07
N ASP A 10 4.91 -12.24 12.63
CA ASP A 10 5.42 -11.79 11.34
C ASP A 10 6.91 -11.36 11.41
N ALA A 11 7.65 -11.73 12.47
CA ALA A 11 9.01 -11.22 12.71
C ALA A 11 10.01 -11.55 11.59
N GLY A 12 9.84 -12.71 10.96
CA GLY A 12 10.65 -13.15 9.82
C GLY A 12 10.27 -12.51 8.48
N CYS A 13 9.17 -11.76 8.41
CA CYS A 13 8.71 -11.16 7.17
C CYS A 13 9.63 -9.99 6.77
N THR A 14 9.98 -9.94 5.49
CA THR A 14 10.82 -8.90 4.89
C THR A 14 10.15 -8.32 3.65
N GLY A 15 10.64 -7.18 3.16
CA GLY A 15 10.07 -6.47 2.02
C GLY A 15 9.53 -5.10 2.39
N GLU A 16 9.23 -4.30 1.37
CA GLU A 16 8.77 -2.91 1.50
C GLU A 16 7.35 -2.81 2.09
N ASP A 17 6.48 -3.75 1.78
CA ASP A 17 5.11 -3.85 2.32
C ASP A 17 5.01 -4.70 3.59
N ALA A 18 6.13 -5.10 4.19
CA ALA A 18 6.13 -5.78 5.48
C ALA A 18 5.60 -4.86 6.59
N ALA A 19 5.10 -5.47 7.67
CA ALA A 19 4.73 -4.72 8.86
C ALA A 19 5.99 -4.10 9.52
N PRO A 20 5.88 -2.91 10.14
CA PRO A 20 6.98 -2.30 10.89
C PRO A 20 7.51 -3.24 11.99
N PRO A 21 8.79 -3.09 12.41
CA PRO A 21 9.38 -3.89 13.49
C PRO A 21 8.49 -4.00 14.74
N GLU A 22 7.85 -2.92 15.14
CA GLU A 22 7.03 -2.82 16.35
C GLU A 22 5.78 -3.70 16.27
N GLU A 23 5.24 -3.89 15.07
CA GLU A 23 4.04 -4.69 14.83
C GLU A 23 4.38 -6.14 14.46
N ARG A 24 5.38 -6.35 13.61
CA ARG A 24 5.69 -7.69 13.08
C ARG A 24 6.24 -8.64 14.15
N HIS A 25 6.83 -8.13 15.23
CA HIS A 25 7.31 -8.95 16.35
C HIS A 25 6.23 -9.28 17.39
N LEU A 26 5.01 -8.75 17.24
CA LEU A 26 3.92 -9.10 18.13
C LEU A 26 3.54 -10.58 17.96
N LEU A 27 3.31 -11.24 19.09
CA LEU A 27 2.90 -12.64 19.10
C LEU A 27 1.45 -12.77 18.66
N PHE A 28 1.21 -13.69 17.73
CA PHE A 28 -0.12 -14.01 17.26
C PHE A 28 -0.86 -14.96 18.20
N ARG A 29 -2.15 -14.72 18.34
CA ARG A 29 -3.06 -15.60 19.06
C ARG A 29 -3.73 -16.58 18.10
N GLU A 30 -3.60 -17.88 18.40
CA GLU A 30 -4.33 -18.92 17.66
C GLU A 30 -5.84 -18.69 17.69
N LYS A 31 -6.50 -19.01 16.57
CA LYS A 31 -7.95 -18.86 16.35
C LYS A 31 -8.44 -17.40 16.38
N TYR A 32 -7.52 -16.43 16.43
CA TYR A 32 -7.84 -15.02 16.38
C TYR A 32 -6.99 -14.27 15.35
N ASP A 33 -5.67 -14.41 15.39
CA ASP A 33 -4.77 -13.80 14.41
C ASP A 33 -4.36 -14.78 13.30
N VAL A 34 -4.26 -16.05 13.67
CA VAL A 34 -3.83 -17.15 12.80
C VAL A 34 -4.72 -18.38 13.04
N LEU A 35 -4.76 -19.30 12.07
CA LEU A 35 -5.38 -20.61 12.31
C LEU A 35 -4.68 -21.37 13.43
N SER A 36 -5.38 -22.31 14.08
CA SER A 36 -4.73 -23.16 15.07
C SER A 36 -3.65 -24.03 14.42
N LYS A 37 -2.66 -24.45 15.21
CA LYS A 37 -1.59 -25.33 14.73
C LYS A 37 -2.15 -26.62 14.14
N GLU A 38 -3.16 -27.22 14.78
CA GLU A 38 -3.79 -28.45 14.31
C GLU A 38 -4.55 -28.25 12.99
N ALA A 39 -5.29 -27.14 12.86
CA ALA A 39 -6.01 -26.82 11.64
C ALA A 39 -5.04 -26.58 10.48
N SER A 40 -3.98 -25.83 10.72
CA SER A 40 -2.94 -25.54 9.74
C SER A 40 -2.28 -26.82 9.24
N GLN A 41 -1.88 -27.70 10.15
CA GLN A 41 -1.29 -28.99 9.82
C GLN A 41 -2.25 -29.89 9.03
N ARG A 42 -3.54 -29.93 9.39
CA ARG A 42 -4.55 -30.68 8.62
C ARG A 42 -4.69 -30.16 7.19
N LEU A 43 -4.74 -28.83 7.00
CA LEU A 43 -4.82 -28.23 5.67
C LEU A 43 -3.60 -28.59 4.81
N LEU A 44 -2.40 -28.49 5.37
CA LEU A 44 -1.16 -28.86 4.67
C LEU A 44 -1.14 -30.35 4.29
N GLN A 45 -1.62 -31.23 5.17
CA GLN A 45 -1.67 -32.67 4.92
C GLN A 45 -2.70 -33.05 3.85
N TRP A 46 -3.90 -32.45 3.90
CA TRP A 46 -4.99 -32.75 2.98
C TRP A 46 -4.73 -32.22 1.58
N PHE A 47 -4.36 -30.94 1.48
CA PHE A 47 -4.25 -30.27 0.18
C PHE A 47 -2.85 -30.37 -0.43
N LYS A 48 -1.81 -30.51 0.40
CA LYS A 48 -0.40 -30.46 -0.04
C LYS A 48 -0.18 -29.30 -1.04
N PRO A 49 -0.57 -28.07 -0.66
CA PRO A 49 -0.71 -26.97 -1.60
C PRO A 49 0.63 -26.59 -2.20
N ARG A 50 0.63 -26.11 -3.45
CA ARG A 50 1.85 -25.56 -4.07
C ARG A 50 2.10 -24.10 -3.70
N LEU A 51 1.04 -23.40 -3.33
CA LEU A 51 1.01 -21.99 -2.97
C LEU A 51 -0.17 -21.76 -2.04
N ILE A 52 0.03 -21.00 -0.97
CA ILE A 52 -1.01 -20.53 -0.07
C ILE A 52 -1.08 -19.01 -0.20
N LEU A 53 -2.26 -18.47 -0.44
CA LEU A 53 -2.51 -17.03 -0.41
C LEU A 53 -3.38 -16.70 0.79
N SER A 54 -2.91 -15.80 1.65
CA SER A 54 -3.59 -15.40 2.88
C SER A 54 -3.66 -13.89 3.03
N GLY A 55 -4.07 -13.42 4.20
CA GLY A 55 -4.07 -12.02 4.61
C GLY A 55 -4.55 -11.94 6.06
N HIS A 56 -4.22 -10.88 6.78
CA HIS A 56 -4.76 -10.55 8.12
C HIS A 56 -4.29 -9.16 8.54
N THR A 57 -2.97 -8.97 8.64
CA THR A 57 -2.30 -7.77 9.16
C THR A 57 -2.25 -6.58 8.19
N HIS A 58 -2.98 -6.67 7.07
CA HIS A 58 -2.91 -5.73 5.94
C HIS A 58 -1.53 -5.57 5.30
N SER A 59 -0.54 -6.33 5.76
CA SER A 59 0.88 -6.23 5.40
C SER A 59 1.31 -7.45 4.60
N GLY A 60 2.31 -7.26 3.73
CA GLY A 60 2.91 -8.34 2.97
C GLY A 60 3.77 -9.22 3.88
N CYS A 61 3.64 -10.54 3.74
CA CYS A 61 4.55 -11.47 4.38
C CYS A 61 4.72 -12.73 3.53
N GLU A 62 5.92 -13.28 3.52
CA GLU A 62 6.23 -14.56 2.90
C GLU A 62 6.75 -15.52 3.96
N VAL A 63 6.10 -16.68 4.09
CA VAL A 63 6.44 -17.71 5.08
C VAL A 63 6.52 -19.06 4.40
N LEU A 64 7.54 -19.84 4.72
CA LEU A 64 7.69 -21.21 4.22
C LEU A 64 7.33 -22.21 5.31
N HIS A 65 6.18 -22.86 5.20
CA HIS A 65 5.72 -23.87 6.17
C HIS A 65 6.33 -25.23 5.87
N ASP A 66 6.76 -25.94 6.92
CA ASP A 66 7.40 -27.26 6.84
C ASP A 66 8.57 -27.32 5.82
N ASN A 67 9.27 -26.19 5.62
CA ASN A 67 10.29 -26.01 4.58
C ASN A 67 9.84 -26.40 3.15
N LYS A 68 8.52 -26.33 2.88
CA LYS A 68 7.93 -26.90 1.67
C LYS A 68 6.78 -26.09 1.08
N TYR A 69 5.92 -25.52 1.92
CA TYR A 69 4.66 -24.91 1.48
C TYR A 69 4.75 -23.39 1.59
N PRO A 70 4.96 -22.67 0.47
CA PRO A 70 5.06 -21.22 0.51
C PRO A 70 3.69 -20.59 0.73
N GLU A 71 3.62 -19.72 1.73
CA GLU A 71 2.48 -18.87 2.02
C GLU A 71 2.85 -17.41 1.77
N ILE A 72 1.97 -16.70 1.08
CA ILE A 72 2.09 -15.27 0.84
C ILE A 72 0.84 -14.57 1.38
N SER A 73 1.04 -13.73 2.39
CA SER A 73 0.01 -12.83 2.89
C SER A 73 -0.08 -11.61 1.95
N VAL A 74 -1.26 -11.44 1.34
CA VAL A 74 -1.54 -10.33 0.43
C VAL A 74 -1.90 -9.10 1.26
N PRO A 75 -1.20 -7.96 1.08
CA PRO A 75 -1.50 -6.75 1.81
C PRO A 75 -2.80 -6.10 1.33
N SER A 76 -3.22 -5.04 2.03
CA SER A 76 -4.34 -4.22 1.57
C SER A 76 -4.02 -3.48 0.27
N PHE A 77 -4.98 -3.53 -0.67
CA PHE A 77 -4.91 -2.82 -1.95
C PHE A 77 -5.15 -1.30 -1.83
N SER A 78 -5.64 -0.81 -0.68
CA SER A 78 -5.99 0.61 -0.51
C SER A 78 -5.19 1.27 0.60
N TRP A 79 -5.11 2.61 0.54
CA TRP A 79 -4.46 3.44 1.54
C TRP A 79 -5.12 3.43 2.92
N ARG A 80 -6.29 2.79 3.06
CA ARG A 80 -7.07 2.78 4.32
C ARG A 80 -6.24 2.31 5.53
N ASN A 81 -5.34 1.36 5.32
CA ASN A 81 -4.58 0.74 6.40
C ASN A 81 -3.06 0.92 6.27
N ARG A 82 -2.57 1.41 5.12
CA ARG A 82 -1.13 1.49 4.83
C ARG A 82 -0.82 2.61 3.85
N ASN A 83 0.30 3.31 4.07
CA ASN A 83 0.81 4.31 3.13
C ASN A 83 1.22 3.70 1.78
N ASN A 84 1.77 2.47 1.76
CA ASN A 84 2.31 1.80 0.58
C ASN A 84 1.53 0.52 0.18
N PRO A 85 0.30 0.63 -0.37
CA PRO A 85 -0.49 -0.54 -0.73
C PRO A 85 0.10 -1.29 -1.92
N SER A 86 -0.15 -2.60 -1.98
CA SER A 86 0.30 -3.44 -3.09
C SER A 86 -0.76 -4.49 -3.45
N PHE A 87 -0.60 -5.10 -4.62
CA PHE A 87 -1.40 -6.25 -5.07
C PHE A 87 -0.50 -7.30 -5.71
N ILE A 88 -1.04 -8.52 -5.84
CA ILE A 88 -0.34 -9.62 -6.48
C ILE A 88 -1.06 -10.01 -7.77
N LEU A 89 -0.31 -9.99 -8.86
CA LEU A 89 -0.69 -10.62 -10.11
C LEU A 89 -0.22 -12.07 -10.08
N ALA A 90 -1.17 -12.99 -10.18
CA ALA A 90 -0.89 -14.42 -10.19
C ALA A 90 -1.21 -15.02 -11.57
N SER A 91 -0.23 -15.72 -12.15
CA SER A 91 -0.44 -16.62 -13.27
C SER A 91 -0.32 -18.05 -12.78
N VAL A 92 -1.40 -18.84 -12.91
CA VAL A 92 -1.49 -20.19 -12.35
C VAL A 92 -1.79 -21.18 -13.48
N SER A 93 -1.01 -22.26 -13.52
CA SER A 93 -1.23 -23.40 -14.41
C SER A 93 -1.31 -24.69 -13.60
N PRO A 94 -1.69 -25.83 -14.21
CA PRO A 94 -1.69 -27.12 -13.51
C PRO A 94 -0.31 -27.52 -12.93
N ARG A 95 0.79 -27.01 -13.50
CA ARG A 95 2.17 -27.42 -13.17
C ARG A 95 3.06 -26.32 -12.60
N SER A 96 2.69 -25.06 -12.71
CA SER A 96 3.48 -23.92 -12.27
C SER A 96 2.60 -22.78 -11.76
N TYR A 97 3.19 -21.88 -11.00
CA TYR A 97 2.61 -20.58 -10.74
C TYR A 97 3.72 -19.53 -10.82
N THR A 98 3.34 -18.30 -11.12
CA THR A 98 4.23 -17.14 -11.10
C THR A 98 3.48 -15.99 -10.46
N LEU A 99 4.16 -15.26 -9.58
CA LEU A 99 3.61 -14.14 -8.85
C LEU A 99 4.42 -12.90 -9.14
N SER A 100 3.74 -11.78 -9.30
CA SER A 100 4.36 -10.47 -9.38
C SER A 100 3.66 -9.55 -8.40
N LYS A 101 4.42 -9.04 -7.43
CA LYS A 101 3.95 -8.05 -6.47
C LYS A 101 4.11 -6.66 -7.09
N CYS A 102 3.03 -5.90 -7.12
CA CYS A 102 2.98 -4.57 -7.73
C CYS A 102 2.54 -3.56 -6.68
N PHE A 103 3.35 -2.51 -6.49
CA PHE A 103 3.06 -1.43 -5.56
C PHE A 103 2.22 -0.35 -6.23
N LEU A 104 1.30 0.22 -5.47
CA LEU A 104 0.62 1.46 -5.83
C LEU A 104 1.42 2.65 -5.29
N PRO A 105 1.22 3.86 -5.85
CA PRO A 105 1.81 5.07 -5.29
C PRO A 105 1.46 5.24 -3.82
N GLU A 106 2.40 5.75 -3.03
CA GLU A 106 2.16 6.00 -1.62
C GLU A 106 1.10 7.09 -1.40
N GLU A 107 0.27 6.94 -0.36
CA GLU A 107 -0.77 7.91 0.00
C GLU A 107 -0.16 9.31 0.19
N SER A 108 0.89 9.38 0.99
CA SER A 108 1.63 10.62 1.28
C SER A 108 2.19 11.27 0.02
N THR A 109 2.68 10.47 -0.94
CA THR A 109 3.17 10.97 -2.22
C THR A 109 2.03 11.56 -3.04
N VAL A 110 0.89 10.86 -3.16
CA VAL A 110 -0.29 11.35 -3.90
C VAL A 110 -0.83 12.65 -3.29
N ILE A 111 -0.97 12.70 -1.96
CA ILE A 111 -1.41 13.90 -1.24
C ILE A 111 -0.43 15.05 -1.49
N SER A 112 0.88 14.82 -1.38
CA SER A 112 1.90 15.84 -1.59
C SER A 112 1.87 16.40 -3.02
N VAL A 113 1.68 15.54 -4.02
CA VAL A 113 1.52 15.97 -5.42
C VAL A 113 0.28 16.84 -5.60
N TYR A 114 -0.87 16.47 -5.02
CA TYR A 114 -2.08 17.28 -5.12
C TYR A 114 -1.96 18.62 -4.39
N CYS A 115 -1.41 18.64 -3.18
CA CYS A 115 -1.18 19.86 -2.43
C CYS A 115 -0.21 20.81 -3.14
N SER A 116 0.90 20.29 -3.66
CA SER A 116 1.89 21.10 -4.37
C SER A 116 1.36 21.65 -5.70
N ALA A 117 0.64 20.83 -6.48
CA ALA A 117 -0.01 21.28 -7.71
C ALA A 117 -1.09 22.33 -7.43
N GLY A 118 -1.90 22.14 -6.39
CA GLY A 118 -2.92 23.11 -5.97
C GLY A 118 -2.32 24.44 -5.53
N ALA A 119 -1.25 24.42 -4.73
CA ALA A 119 -0.54 25.62 -4.32
C ALA A 119 0.07 26.36 -5.52
N PHE A 120 0.67 25.62 -6.47
CA PHE A 120 1.22 26.19 -7.69
C PHE A 120 0.14 26.88 -8.55
N LEU A 121 -1.01 26.22 -8.77
CA LEU A 121 -2.12 26.81 -9.51
C LEU A 121 -2.68 28.07 -8.83
N LEU A 122 -2.77 28.07 -7.50
CA LEU A 122 -3.20 29.23 -6.74
C LEU A 122 -2.22 30.40 -6.88
N LEU A 123 -0.91 30.14 -6.83
CA LEU A 123 0.12 31.16 -7.07
C LEU A 123 0.03 31.73 -8.49
N LEU A 124 -0.17 30.88 -9.51
CA LEU A 124 -0.38 31.33 -10.89
C LEU A 124 -1.64 32.20 -11.02
N PHE A 125 -2.73 31.82 -10.36
CA PHE A 125 -3.95 32.61 -10.36
C PHE A 125 -3.76 33.98 -9.68
N LEU A 126 -3.12 34.01 -8.51
CA LEU A 126 -2.84 35.25 -7.78
C LEU A 126 -1.91 36.17 -8.57
N THR A 127 -0.84 35.64 -9.16
CA THR A 127 0.08 36.42 -10.01
C THR A 127 -0.61 36.97 -11.24
N HIS A 128 -1.47 36.18 -11.90
CA HIS A 128 -2.31 36.65 -13.01
C HIS A 128 -3.25 37.79 -12.57
N CYS A 129 -3.96 37.64 -11.44
CA CYS A 129 -4.83 38.68 -10.91
C CYS A 129 -4.08 39.97 -10.56
N LEU A 130 -2.89 39.86 -9.97
CA LEU A 130 -2.03 41.01 -9.65
C LEU A 130 -1.52 41.70 -10.92
N CYS A 131 -1.11 40.92 -11.94
CA CYS A 131 -0.71 41.44 -13.24
C CYS A 131 -1.85 42.21 -13.93
N MET A 132 -3.06 41.64 -13.95
CA MET A 132 -4.25 42.29 -14.52
C MET A 132 -4.64 43.57 -13.77
N LYS A 133 -4.56 43.57 -12.44
CA LYS A 133 -4.78 44.79 -11.63
C LYS A 133 -3.71 45.85 -11.90
N GLY A 134 -2.44 45.44 -12.02
CA GLY A 134 -1.32 46.31 -12.36
C GLY A 134 -1.48 46.96 -13.74
N LEU A 135 -1.81 46.17 -14.77
CA LEU A 135 -2.11 46.69 -16.11
C LEU A 135 -3.28 47.69 -16.09
N CYS A 136 -4.35 47.38 -15.36
CA CYS A 136 -5.52 48.25 -15.27
C CYS A 136 -5.19 49.59 -14.57
N SER A 137 -4.36 49.55 -13.51
CA SER A 137 -3.90 50.75 -12.81
C SER A 137 -2.96 51.62 -13.68
N LEU A 138 -2.05 51.02 -14.45
CA LEU A 138 -1.22 51.74 -15.42
C LEU A 138 -2.07 52.41 -16.54
N CYS A 139 -3.10 51.73 -17.05
CA CYS A 139 -4.02 52.32 -18.03
C CYS A 139 -4.78 53.54 -17.49
N LEU A 140 -5.16 53.54 -16.21
CA LEU A 140 -5.84 54.68 -15.57
C LEU A 140 -4.88 55.86 -15.32
N LEU A 141 -3.64 55.60 -14.90
CA LEU A 141 -2.60 56.63 -14.74
C LEU A 141 -2.16 57.26 -16.07
N GLY A 142 -2.13 56.47 -17.15
CA GLY A 142 -1.86 56.96 -18.51
C GLY A 142 -2.93 57.94 -19.02
N LYS A 143 -4.19 57.77 -18.62
CA LYS A 143 -5.27 58.71 -18.96
C LYS A 143 -5.21 60.02 -18.17
N HIS A 144 -4.69 60.00 -16.95
CA HIS A 144 -4.67 61.18 -16.08
C HIS A 144 -3.49 62.14 -16.35
N LYS A 145 -2.47 61.72 -17.12
CA LYS A 145 -1.34 62.57 -17.56
C LYS A 145 -1.57 63.26 -18.91
N SER A 146 -2.69 62.99 -19.59
CA SER A 146 -2.96 63.48 -20.96
C SER A 146 -3.93 64.66 -21.03
N LEU A 147 -4.05 65.45 -19.95
CA LEU A 147 -4.93 66.62 -19.87
C LEU A 147 -4.16 67.86 -19.43
#